data_AF-A0A5N9G2H7-F1
#
_entry.id   AF-A0A5N9G2H7-F1
#
_cell.length_a   1.000
_cell.length_b   1.000
_cell.length_c   1.000
_cell.angle_alpha   90.00
_cell.angle_beta   90.00
_cell.angle_gamma   90.00
#
_symmetry.space_group_name_H-M   'P 1'
#
loop_
_entity.id
_entity.type
_entity.pdbx_description
1 polymer ?
#
loop_
_entity_poly.entity_id
_entity_poly.type
_entity_poly.pdbx_seq_one_letter_code
_entity_poly.pdbx_strand_id
1 'polypeptide(L)'
;MTDFSTTEPTDSASEHFAKLKEYAQRVLVNGQKLSADETEDKETRLAALRELTDQYGFTEKDLVKLIFGRIFRDNKQCGCPTCRARRQMRNDKAGTGA
;
A
#
# COMPACT_ATOMS: atom_id res chain seq x y z
N MET A 1 -26.82 -13.39 23.53
CA MET A 1 -26.87 -13.24 22.06
C MET A 1 -26.02 -12.04 21.74
N THR A 2 -24.84 -12.24 21.17
CA THR A 2 -23.90 -11.16 20.88
C THR A 2 -24.41 -10.36 19.68
N ASP A 3 -24.68 -9.09 19.93
CA ASP A 3 -25.00 -8.06 18.95
C ASP A 3 -24.05 -8.15 17.75
N PHE A 4 -24.62 -8.54 16.61
CA PHE A 4 -24.00 -8.48 15.30
C PHE A 4 -23.94 -7.00 14.92
N SER A 5 -22.96 -6.29 15.48
CA SER A 5 -22.71 -4.89 15.14
C SER A 5 -22.38 -4.84 13.66
N THR A 6 -23.38 -4.45 12.88
CA THR A 6 -23.27 -4.07 11.48
C THR A 6 -22.44 -2.80 11.45
N THR A 7 -21.11 -2.94 11.51
CA THR A 7 -20.20 -1.86 11.17
C THR A 7 -20.15 -1.76 9.67
N GLU A 8 -20.45 -0.58 9.15
CA GLU A 8 -20.60 -0.27 7.75
C GLU A 8 -19.48 -0.89 6.89
N PRO A 9 -19.81 -1.47 5.72
CA PRO A 9 -18.87 -2.23 4.88
C PRO A 9 -17.67 -1.39 4.38
N THR A 10 -17.79 -0.06 4.41
CA THR A 10 -16.76 0.87 3.95
C THR A 10 -15.64 1.12 4.97
N ASP A 11 -15.93 1.05 6.27
CA ASP A 11 -14.92 1.30 7.31
C ASP A 11 -13.94 0.10 7.41
N SER A 12 -14.49 -1.13 7.30
CA SER A 12 -13.71 -2.38 7.31
C SER A 12 -12.75 -2.50 6.11
N ALA A 13 -13.19 -2.09 4.92
CA ALA A 13 -12.37 -2.18 3.70
C ALA A 13 -11.09 -1.37 3.83
N SER A 14 -11.19 -0.15 4.37
CA SER A 14 -10.05 0.74 4.56
C SER A 14 -9.01 0.16 5.53
N GLU A 15 -9.47 -0.51 6.58
CA GLU A 15 -8.64 -1.19 7.56
C GLU A 15 -7.95 -2.42 6.95
N HIS A 16 -8.67 -3.19 6.13
CA HIS A 16 -8.10 -4.31 5.37
C HIS A 16 -6.99 -3.84 4.43
N PHE A 17 -7.20 -2.74 3.69
CA PHE A 17 -6.16 -2.15 2.85
C PHE A 17 -4.95 -1.66 3.64
N ALA A 18 -5.16 -1.00 4.78
CA ALA A 18 -4.08 -0.48 5.61
C ALA A 18 -3.18 -1.62 6.13
N LYS A 19 -3.78 -2.71 6.63
CA LYS A 19 -3.05 -3.87 7.13
C LYS A 19 -2.33 -4.64 6.03
N LEU A 20 -2.98 -4.88 4.89
CA LEU A 20 -2.32 -5.54 3.76
C LEU A 20 -1.14 -4.73 3.22
N LYS A 21 -1.25 -3.40 3.23
CA LYS A 21 -0.14 -2.52 2.87
C LYS A 21 1.00 -2.59 3.88
N GLU A 22 0.70 -2.66 5.18
CA GLU A 22 1.71 -2.86 6.24
C GLU A 22 2.47 -4.19 6.05
N TYR A 23 1.73 -5.29 5.83
CA TYR A 23 2.32 -6.60 5.54
C TYR A 23 3.18 -6.57 4.28
N ALA A 24 2.66 -5.98 3.20
CA ALA A 24 3.40 -5.84 1.96
C ALA A 24 4.69 -5.02 2.15
N GLN A 25 4.65 -3.94 2.94
CA GLN A 25 5.84 -3.15 3.24
C GLN A 25 6.86 -3.94 4.07
N ARG A 26 6.42 -4.66 5.11
CA ARG A 26 7.30 -5.51 5.92
C ARG A 26 7.96 -6.61 5.12
N VAL A 27 7.21 -7.29 4.25
CA VAL A 27 7.73 -8.41 3.45
C VAL A 27 8.60 -7.92 2.30
N LEU A 28 8.13 -6.95 1.51
CA LEU A 28 8.76 -6.58 0.25
C LEU A 28 9.85 -5.52 0.39
N VAL A 29 9.74 -4.63 1.38
CA VAL A 29 10.74 -3.57 1.62
C VAL A 29 11.72 -3.99 2.70
N ASN A 30 11.23 -4.56 3.81
CA ASN A 30 12.07 -4.89 4.95
C ASN A 30 12.58 -6.34 4.96
N GLY A 31 12.15 -7.17 4.00
CA GLY A 31 12.54 -8.58 3.90
C GLY A 31 12.08 -9.45 5.08
N GLN A 32 11.08 -9.00 5.84
CA GLN A 32 10.57 -9.73 6.99
C GLN A 32 9.62 -10.85 6.56
N LYS A 33 9.60 -11.95 7.31
CA LYS A 33 8.57 -12.98 7.15
C LYS A 33 7.37 -12.64 8.03
N LEU A 34 6.18 -12.93 7.51
CA LEU A 34 4.96 -12.91 8.32
C LEU A 34 4.92 -14.17 9.20
N SER A 35 4.35 -14.05 10.39
CA SER A 35 4.00 -15.21 11.21
C SER A 35 2.87 -16.03 10.57
N ALA A 36 2.56 -17.20 11.15
CA ALA A 36 1.42 -18.01 10.72
C ALA A 36 0.10 -17.23 10.89
N ASP A 37 -0.09 -16.61 12.05
CA ASP A 37 -1.29 -15.80 12.35
C ASP A 37 -1.42 -14.59 11.40
N GLU A 38 -0.31 -13.92 11.09
CA GLU A 38 -0.29 -12.81 10.13
C GLU A 38 -0.57 -13.28 8.69
N THR A 39 -0.20 -14.52 8.37
CA THR A 39 -0.48 -15.11 7.06
C THR A 39 -1.97 -15.43 6.92
N GLU A 40 -2.58 -15.97 7.97
CA GLU A 40 -4.02 -16.24 8.03
C GLU A 40 -4.85 -14.94 8.02
N ASP A 41 -4.44 -13.92 8.77
CA ASP A 41 -5.08 -12.59 8.73
C ASP A 41 -4.97 -11.98 7.32
N LYS A 42 -3.79 -12.04 6.68
CA LYS A 42 -3.61 -11.59 5.29
C LYS A 42 -4.58 -12.28 4.34
N GLU A 43 -4.78 -13.60 4.46
CA GLU A 43 -5.72 -14.35 3.60
C GLU A 43 -7.17 -13.95 3.85
N THR A 44 -7.54 -13.81 5.12
CA THR A 44 -8.89 -13.36 5.52
C THR A 44 -9.20 -11.97 4.95
N ARG A 45 -8.26 -11.03 5.08
CA ARG A 45 -8.41 -9.66 4.56
C ARG A 45 -8.46 -9.62 3.03
N LEU A 46 -7.69 -10.46 2.34
CA LEU A 46 -7.76 -10.58 0.88
C LEU A 46 -9.09 -11.17 0.41
N ALA A 47 -9.64 -12.15 1.13
CA ALA A 47 -10.96 -12.72 0.84
C ALA A 47 -12.06 -11.66 0.96
N ALA A 48 -12.07 -10.89 2.07
CA ALA A 48 -13.02 -9.81 2.27
C ALA A 48 -12.94 -8.73 1.17
N LEU A 49 -11.73 -8.36 0.76
CA LEU A 49 -11.55 -7.41 -0.35
C LEU A 49 -11.98 -7.98 -1.70
N ARG A 50 -11.84 -9.29 -1.94
CA ARG A 50 -12.33 -9.94 -3.17
C ARG A 50 -13.84 -9.90 -3.26
N GLU A 51 -14.55 -10.12 -2.17
CA GLU A 51 -16.01 -9.98 -2.12
C GLU A 51 -16.44 -8.55 -2.47
N LEU A 52 -15.71 -7.54 -1.98
CA LEU A 52 -15.94 -6.15 -2.36
C LEU A 52 -15.62 -5.90 -3.85
N THR A 53 -14.61 -6.56 -4.43
CA THR A 53 -14.35 -6.40 -5.87
C THR A 53 -15.49 -6.89 -6.75
N ASP A 54 -16.14 -7.99 -6.36
CA ASP A 54 -17.28 -8.54 -7.08
C ASP A 54 -18.50 -7.62 -6.98
N GLN A 55 -18.74 -7.02 -5.81
CA GLN A 55 -19.85 -6.10 -5.57
C GLN A 55 -19.70 -4.75 -6.28
N TYR A 56 -18.47 -4.23 -6.38
CA TYR A 56 -18.20 -2.86 -6.87
C TYR A 56 -17.51 -2.82 -8.24
N GLY A 57 -17.31 -3.98 -8.89
CA GLY A 57 -16.72 -4.06 -10.23
C GLY A 57 -15.23 -3.70 -10.31
N PHE A 58 -14.51 -3.76 -9.18
CA PHE A 58 -13.06 -3.57 -9.18
C PHE A 58 -12.37 -4.82 -9.75
N THR A 59 -11.25 -4.63 -10.44
CA THR A 59 -10.45 -5.76 -10.89
C THR A 59 -9.38 -6.12 -9.86
N GLU A 60 -8.88 -7.35 -9.88
CA GLU A 60 -7.72 -7.76 -9.07
C GLU A 60 -6.50 -6.86 -9.31
N LYS A 61 -6.35 -6.34 -10.54
CA LYS A 61 -5.31 -5.35 -10.87
C LYS A 61 -5.47 -4.05 -10.09
N ASP A 62 -6.71 -3.63 -9.80
CA ASP A 62 -6.97 -2.41 -9.05
C ASP A 62 -6.69 -2.60 -7.57
N LEU A 63 -7.01 -3.78 -7.00
CA LEU A 63 -6.56 -4.16 -5.65
C LEU A 63 -5.04 -4.10 -5.52
N VAL A 64 -4.32 -4.69 -6.49
CA VAL A 64 -2.85 -4.66 -6.52
C VAL A 64 -2.35 -3.22 -6.59
N LYS A 65 -2.92 -2.36 -7.44
CA LYS A 65 -2.53 -0.94 -7.49
C LYS A 65 -2.80 -0.20 -6.19
N LEU A 66 -3.90 -0.49 -5.50
CA LEU A 66 -4.26 0.15 -4.22
C LEU A 66 -3.31 -0.27 -3.10
N ILE A 67 -3.00 -1.57 -3.00
CA ILE A 67 -2.11 -2.12 -1.97
C ILE A 67 -0.65 -1.70 -2.23
N PHE A 68 -0.15 -1.87 -3.46
CA PHE A 68 1.27 -1.71 -3.78
C PHE A 68 1.65 -0.36 -4.39
N GLY A 69 0.71 0.44 -4.90
CA GLY A 69 0.98 1.64 -5.71
C GLY A 69 1.73 2.76 -4.99
N ARG A 70 1.85 2.70 -3.66
CA ARG A 70 2.69 3.61 -2.86
C ARG A 70 3.89 2.93 -2.20
N ILE A 71 4.00 1.60 -2.25
CA ILE A 71 5.10 0.85 -1.63
C ILE A 71 6.38 1.03 -2.45
N PHE A 72 6.27 0.91 -3.78
CA PHE A 72 7.40 1.02 -4.70
C PHE A 72 7.60 2.43 -5.27
N ARG A 73 7.09 3.47 -4.60
CA ARG A 73 7.45 4.85 -4.95
C ARG A 73 8.86 5.13 -4.45
N ASP A 74 9.84 4.47 -5.05
CA ASP A 74 11.22 4.88 -4.95
C ASP A 74 11.30 6.33 -5.44
N ASN A 75 11.85 7.20 -4.58
CA ASN A 75 12.52 8.39 -5.06
C ASN A 75 13.48 7.89 -6.15
N LYS A 76 13.35 8.37 -7.38
CA LYS A 76 14.30 8.06 -8.46
C LYS A 76 15.67 8.66 -8.08
N GLN A 77 16.39 7.97 -7.20
CA GLN A 77 17.76 8.25 -6.82
C GLN A 77 18.70 7.46 -7.72
N CYS A 78 18.37 7.28 -9.00
CA CYS A 78 19.38 6.75 -9.91
C CYS A 78 20.51 7.77 -10.03
N GLY A 79 21.75 7.30 -9.95
CA GLY A 79 22.95 8.09 -10.26
C GLY A 79 23.09 8.40 -11.76
N CYS A 80 22.08 8.03 -12.57
CA CYS A 80 21.98 8.34 -13.98
C CYS A 80 22.11 9.87 -14.20
N PRO A 81 22.77 10.31 -15.29
CA PRO A 81 23.00 11.74 -15.56
C PRO A 81 21.74 12.60 -15.47
N THR A 82 20.60 12.07 -15.92
CA THR A 82 19.30 12.75 -15.92
C THR A 82 18.73 12.98 -14.51
N CYS A 83 18.85 12.03 -13.58
CA CYS A 83 18.38 12.24 -12.20
C CYS A 83 19.35 13.09 -11.38
N ARG A 84 20.65 13.06 -11.70
CA ARG A 84 21.64 13.97 -11.10
C ARG A 84 21.35 15.43 -11.48
N ALA A 85 21.07 15.71 -12.75
CA ALA A 85 20.67 17.04 -13.22
C ALA A 85 19.36 17.51 -12.55
N ARG A 86 18.35 16.63 -12.45
CA ARG A 86 17.08 16.94 -11.77
C ARG A 86 17.27 17.26 -10.28
N ARG A 87 18.23 16.60 -9.61
CA ARG A 87 18.56 16.85 -8.20
C ARG A 87 19.26 18.20 -8.01
N GLN A 88 20.17 18.58 -8.90
CA GLN A 88 20.81 19.91 -8.89
C GLN A 88 19.75 21.01 -9.01
N MET A 89 18.92 20.97 -10.05
CA MET A 89 17.86 21.97 -10.28
C MET A 89 16.90 22.14 -9.08
N ARG A 90 16.61 21.06 -8.34
CA ARG A 90 15.76 21.12 -7.15
C ARG A 90 16.48 21.77 -5.96
N ASN A 91 17.78 21.57 -5.83
CA ASN A 91 18.59 22.16 -4.76
C ASN A 91 18.86 23.65 -5.02
N ASP A 92 19.07 24.02 -6.28
CA ASP A 92 19.26 25.42 -6.70
C ASP A 92 18.01 26.26 -6.41
N LYS A 93 16.81 25.71 -6.62
CA LYS A 93 15.53 26.38 -6.27
C LYS A 93 15.26 26.49 -4.76
N ALA A 94 15.86 25.63 -3.94
CA ALA A 94 15.67 25.66 -2.48
C ALA A 94 16.66 26.62 -1.79
N GLY A 95 17.72 27.06 -2.48
CA GLY A 95 18.73 27.98 -1.95
C GLY A 95 18.53 29.45 -2.31
N THR A 96 17.53 29.80 -3.14
CA THR A 96 17.24 31.21 -3.49
C THR A 96 16.18 31.78 -2.55
N GLY A 97 16.56 31.94 -1.29
CA GLY A 97 15.76 32.54 -0.24
C GLY A 97 16.67 32.98 0.90
N ALA A 98 17.71 33.74 0.55
CA ALA A 98 18.52 34.53 1.47
C ALA A 98 18.17 36.00 1.25
#